data_AF-A0A151U019-F1
#
_entry.id   AF-A0A151U019-F1
#
_cell.length_a   1.000
_cell.length_b   1.000
_cell.length_c   1.000
_cell.angle_alpha   90.00
_cell.angle_beta   90.00
_cell.angle_gamma   90.00
#
_symmetry.space_group_name_H-M   'P 1'
#
loop_
_entity.id
_entity.type
_entity.pdbx_description
1 polymer ?
#
loop_
_entity_poly.entity_id
_entity_poly.type
_entity_poly.pdbx_seq_one_letter_code
_entity_poly.pdbx_strand_id
1 'polypeptide(L)' 'VYKKGIPIARSVNLAQLRGYDDLIHKLDQLFEFGGQLISSQKNWFIAYTDYEEDIILVGDDPWE' A
#
# COMPACT_ATOMS: atom_id res chain seq x y z
N VAL A 1 2.58 -4.51 6.90
CA VAL A 1 1.91 -4.68 5.59
C VAL A 1 1.88 -6.16 5.23
N TYR A 2 0.73 -6.67 4.78
CA TYR A 2 0.58 -8.04 4.30
C TYR A 2 -0.07 -8.03 2.92
N LYS A 3 0.25 -9.04 2.09
CA LYS A 3 -0.43 -9.27 0.81
C LYS A 3 -1.39 -10.45 0.99
N LYS A 4 -2.68 -10.23 0.70
CA LYS A 4 -3.71 -11.27 0.84
C LYS A 4 -3.31 -12.52 0.04
N GLY A 5 -3.36 -13.68 0.69
CA GLY A 5 -2.96 -14.96 0.10
C GLY A 5 -1.47 -15.31 0.22
N ILE A 6 -0.64 -14.42 0.79
CA ILE A 6 0.78 -14.70 1.07
C ILE A 6 1.01 -14.68 2.59
N PRO A 7 1.55 -15.74 3.21
CA PRO A 7 1.78 -15.83 4.65
C PRO A 7 3.06 -15.09 5.07
N ILE A 8 3.37 -13.95 4.46
CA ILE A 8 4.55 -13.14 4.74
C ILE A 8 4.12 -11.68 4.91
N ALA A 9 4.52 -11.10 6.03
CA ALA A 9 4.36 -9.68 6.31
C ALA A 9 5.71 -8.96 6.22
N ARG A 10 5.65 -7.69 5.84
CA ARG A 10 6.80 -6.77 5.85
C ARG A 10 6.43 -5.47 6.55
N SER A 11 7.42 -4.84 7.19
CA SER A 11 7.27 -3.54 7.86
C SER A 11 7.72 -2.42 6.93
N VAL A 12 6.99 -1.30 6.96
CA VAL A 12 7.30 -0.09 6.19
C VAL A 12 7.23 1.10 7.14
N ASN A 13 8.26 1.93 7.15
CA ASN A 13 8.23 3.21 7.86
C ASN A 13 7.59 4.27 6.96
N LEU A 14 6.38 4.71 7.30
CA LEU A 14 5.62 5.71 6.54
C LEU A 14 6.23 7.11 6.64
N ALA A 15 6.88 7.45 7.77
CA ALA A 15 7.48 8.76 7.99
C ALA A 15 8.69 9.05 7.06
N GLN A 16 9.19 8.03 6.34
CA GLN A 16 10.25 8.17 5.34
C GLN A 16 9.72 8.39 3.92
N LEU A 17 8.39 8.42 3.72
CA LEU A 17 7.74 8.55 2.43
C LEU A 17 7.14 9.95 2.28
N ARG A 18 7.17 10.49 1.07
CA ARG A 18 6.70 11.85 0.79
C ARG A 18 5.24 11.90 0.30
N GLY A 19 4.61 10.74 0.12
CA GLY A 19 3.29 10.65 -0.48
C GLY A 19 2.85 9.22 -0.76
N TYR A 20 1.61 9.09 -1.22
CA TYR A 20 1.05 7.81 -1.67
C TYR A 20 1.83 7.21 -2.84
N ASP A 21 2.37 8.02 -3.74
CA ASP A 21 3.18 7.51 -4.84
C ASP A 21 4.42 6.77 -4.34
N ASP A 22 5.15 7.34 -3.38
CA ASP A 22 6.32 6.69 -2.77
C ASP A 22 5.91 5.37 -2.07
N LEU A 23 4.75 5.36 -1.40
CA LEU A 23 4.19 4.15 -0.78
C LEU A 23 3.88 3.08 -1.83
N ILE A 24 3.14 3.43 -2.89
CA ILE A 24 2.73 2.51 -3.95
C ILE A 24 3.96 1.88 -4.62
N HIS A 25 4.96 2.70 -4.98
CA HIS A 25 6.20 2.20 -5.60
C HIS A 25 6.96 1.26 -4.66
N LYS A 26 7.07 1.62 -3.37
CA LYS A 26 7.75 0.80 -2.38
C LYS A 26 7.04 -0.54 -2.15
N LEU A 27 5.71 -0.55 -2.14
CA LEU A 27 4.92 -1.78 -2.01
C LEU A 27 4.99 -2.67 -3.25
N ASP A 28 5.01 -2.07 -4.45
CA ASP A 28 5.20 -2.80 -5.70
C ASP A 28 6.51 -3.59 -5.71
N GLN A 29 7.59 -2.95 -5.25
CA GLN A 29 8.90 -3.58 -5.09
C GLN A 29 8.94 -4.61 -3.95
N LEU A 30 8.40 -4.28 -2.77
CA LEU A 30 8.48 -5.16 -1.58
C LEU A 30 7.72 -6.49 -1.76
N PHE A 31 6.65 -6.48 -2.53
CA PHE A 31 5.80 -7.65 -2.78
C PHE A 31 5.87 -8.17 -4.23
N GLU A 32 6.86 -7.69 -4.98
CA GLU A 32 7.19 -8.16 -6.33
C GLU A 32 5.98 -8.16 -7.27
N PHE A 33 5.23 -7.05 -7.27
CA PHE A 33 4.06 -6.89 -8.14
C PHE A 33 4.43 -6.64 -9.61
N GLY A 34 5.69 -6.30 -9.89
CA GLY A 34 6.19 -6.13 -11.27
C GLY A 34 5.50 -4.98 -12.01
N GLY A 35 5.18 -3.90 -11.31
CA GLY A 35 4.48 -2.73 -11.83
C GLY A 35 2.95 -2.81 -11.78
N GLN A 36 2.36 -3.91 -11.32
CA GLN A 36 0.89 -4.06 -11.26
C GLN A 36 0.22 -3.11 -10.26
N LEU A 37 0.90 -2.66 -9.20
CA LEU A 37 0.34 -1.67 -8.27
C LEU A 37 0.42 -0.24 -8.84
N ILE A 38 1.37 0.01 -9.74
CA ILE A 38 1.63 1.32 -10.36
C ILE A 38 0.83 1.48 -11.68
N SER A 39 0.50 0.37 -12.34
CA SER A 39 -0.24 0.33 -13.59
C SER A 39 -1.56 1.12 -13.53
N SER A 40 -1.88 1.81 -14.63
CA SER A 40 -3.19 2.46 -14.82
C SER A 40 -4.36 1.47 -14.88
N GLN A 41 -4.07 0.19 -15.13
CA GLN A 41 -5.02 -0.92 -15.02
C GLN A 41 -4.88 -1.56 -13.64
N LYS A 42 -5.45 -0.90 -12.62
CA LYS A 42 -5.37 -1.35 -11.23
C LYS A 42 -6.29 -2.56 -11.00
N ASN A 43 -5.70 -3.76 -10.96
CA ASN A 43 -6.37 -4.98 -10.46
C ASN A 43 -6.20 -5.16 -8.95
N TRP A 44 -5.48 -4.24 -8.31
CA TRP A 44 -5.08 -4.33 -6.92
C TRP A 44 -5.41 -3.03 -6.19
N PHE A 45 -5.86 -3.17 -4.96
CA PHE A 45 -6.15 -2.08 -4.04
C PHE A 45 -5.22 -2.21 -2.83
N ILE A 46 -4.81 -1.07 -2.28
CA ILE A 46 -4.09 -0.98 -1.02
C ILE A 46 -5.09 -0.40 -0.02
N ALA A 47 -5.22 -1.08 1.12
CA ALA A 47 -6.09 -0.65 2.20
C ALA A 47 -5.35 -0.74 3.53
N TYR A 48 -5.77 0.05 4.51
CA TYR A 48 -5.30 0.01 5.88
C TYR A 48 -6.48 -0.05 6.85
N THR A 49 -6.18 -0.43 8.08
CA THR A 49 -7.13 -0.35 9.19
C THR A 49 -6.78 0.88 10.01
N ASP A 50 -7.75 1.76 10.24
CA ASP A 50 -7.57 2.96 11.04
C ASP A 50 -7.73 2.67 12.56
N TYR A 51 -7.87 3.72 13.36
CA TYR A 51 -8.05 3.59 14.81
C TYR A 51 -9.47 3.18 15.22
N GLU A 52 -10.45 3.28 14.31
CA GLU A 52 -11.84 2.84 14.49
C GLU A 52 -12.05 1.39 14.05
N GLU A 53 -10.96 0.72 13.64
CA GLU A 53 -10.94 -0.63 13.08
C GLU A 53 -11.60 -0.74 11.70
N ASP A 54 -11.83 0.37 11.02
CA ASP A 54 -12.42 0.41 9.68
C ASP A 54 -11.37 0.20 8.59
N ILE A 55 -11.79 -0.46 7.51
CA ILE A 55 -10.94 -0.69 6.34
C ILE A 55 -11.08 0.49 5.39
N ILE A 56 -10.01 1.28 5.27
CA ILE A 56 -9.94 2.48 4.43
C ILE A 56 -9.04 2.24 3.22
N LEU A 57 -9.43 2.75 2.06
CA LEU A 57 -8.59 2.70 0.86
C LEU A 57 -7.49 3.75 0.93
N VAL A 58 -6.28 3.34 0.59
CA VAL A 58 -5.13 4.26 0.53
C VAL A 58 -5.33 5.25 -0.60
N GLY A 59 -5.28 6.54 -0.28
CA GLY A 59 -5.40 7.66 -1.21
C GLY A 59 -6.73 8.41 -1.15
N ASP A 60 -7.67 7.98 -0.29
CA ASP A 60 -8.93 8.70 -0.06
C ASP A 60 -8.72 9.94 0.85
N ASP A 61 -7.79 9.85 1.80
CA ASP A 61 -7.36 10.96 2.64
C ASP A 61 -6.12 11.67 2.09
N PRO A 62 -5.82 12.92 2.52
CA PRO A 62 -4.52 13.53 2.31
C PRO A 62 -3.40 12.72 2.95
N TRP A 63 -2.18 12.82 2.39
CA TRP A 63 -1.02 12.13 2.93
C TRP A 63 -0.52 12.68 4.28
N GLU A 64 -0.82 13.94 4.59
CA GLU A 64 -0.37 14.64 5.80
C GLU A 64 -1.19 14.27 7.05
#